data_AF-A0A382H0C1-F1
#
_entry.id   AF-A0A382H0C1-F1
#
_cell.length_a   1.000
_cell.length_b   1.000
_cell.length_c   1.000
_cell.angle_alpha   90.00
_cell.angle_beta   90.00
_cell.angle_gamma   90.00
#
_symmetry.space_group_name_H-M   'P 1'
#
loop_
_entity.id
_entity.type
_entity.pdbx_description
1 polymer ?
#
loop_
_entity_poly.entity_id
_entity_poly.type
_entity_poly.pdbx_seq_one_letter_code
_entity_poly.pdbx_strand_id
1 'polypeptide(L)' 'MMEKIFKEPEGIFYNGGAILYAITAYGIGFLGLFNSSIIINALAALILGHAMIVAAYLVHECSHNLVFKKI' A
#
# COMPACT_ATOMS: atom_id res chain seq x y z
N MET A 1 6.72 20.83 21.79
CA MET A 1 5.37 20.42 21.34
C MET A 1 5.59 19.56 20.10
N MET A 2 5.25 18.28 20.13
CA MET A 2 5.46 17.40 18.96
C MET A 2 4.53 17.87 17.85
N GLU A 3 5.08 18.44 16.79
CA GLU A 3 4.27 18.82 15.63
C GLU A 3 3.64 17.56 15.03
N LYS A 4 2.31 17.57 14.92
CA LYS A 4 1.56 16.48 14.31
C LYS A 4 1.82 16.51 12.80
N ILE A 5 2.77 15.69 12.35
CA ILE A 5 3.12 15.51 10.93
C ILE A 5 1.92 14.97 10.13
N PHE A 6 1.12 14.10 10.75
CA PHE A 6 -0.10 13.56 10.15
C PHE A 6 -1.30 14.47 10.39
N LYS A 7 -2.19 14.54 9.39
CA LYS A 7 -3.42 15.32 9.45
C LYS A 7 -4.36 14.83 10.56
N GLU A 8 -4.44 13.51 10.72
CA GLU A 8 -5.13 12.84 11.82
C GLU A 8 -4.14 11.97 12.60
N PRO A 9 -4.22 11.92 13.95
CA PRO A 9 -3.31 11.13 14.78
C PRO A 9 -3.38 9.62 14.48
N GLU A 10 -4.53 9.13 14.04
CA GLU A 10 -4.74 7.74 13.65
C GLU A 10 -4.23 7.43 12.24
N GLY A 11 -3.89 8.47 11.46
CA GLY A 11 -3.39 8.34 10.09
C GLY A 11 -2.09 7.54 10.00
N ILE A 12 -1.29 7.45 11.07
CA ILE A 12 -0.11 6.60 11.11
C ILE A 12 -0.46 5.11 11.08
N PHE A 13 -1.55 4.70 11.71
CA PHE A 13 -1.98 3.31 11.78
C PHE A 13 -2.64 2.89 10.47
N TYR A 14 -3.58 3.68 9.97
CA TYR A 14 -4.32 3.33 8.75
C TYR A 14 -3.45 3.47 7.48
N ASN A 15 -2.78 4.62 7.29
CA ASN A 15 -1.92 4.80 6.12
C ASN A 15 -0.65 3.94 6.24
N GLY A 16 -0.06 3.83 7.43
CA GLY A 16 1.08 2.95 7.65
C GLY A 16 0.75 1.47 7.42
N GLY A 17 -0.43 1.03 7.88
CA GLY A 17 -0.93 -0.32 7.60
C GLY A 17 -1.18 -0.57 6.12
N ALA A 18 -1.76 0.39 5.40
CA ALA A 18 -1.95 0.31 3.96
C ALA A 18 -0.62 0.28 3.19
N ILE A 19 0.39 1.06 3.60
CA ILE A 19 1.74 1.02 3.04
C ILE A 19 2.38 -0.35 3.27
N LEU A 20 2.32 -0.87 4.51
CA LEU A 20 2.87 -2.17 4.85
C LEU A 20 2.20 -3.29 4.04
N TYR A 21 0.88 -3.24 3.92
CA TYR A 21 0.11 -4.15 3.08
C TYR A 21 0.57 -4.06 1.62
N ALA A 22 0.65 -2.85 1.04
CA ALA A 22 1.04 -2.68 -0.36
C ALA A 22 2.44 -3.24 -0.63
N ILE A 23 3.42 -2.98 0.24
CA ILE A 23 4.80 -3.49 0.07
C ILE A 23 4.85 -5.02 0.19
N THR A 24 4.21 -5.58 1.22
CA THR A 24 4.23 -7.02 1.47
C THR A 24 3.46 -7.79 0.39
N ALA A 25 2.27 -7.33 0.03
CA ALA A 25 1.44 -7.91 -1.03
C ALA A 25 2.10 -7.80 -2.41
N TYR A 26 2.79 -6.69 -2.70
CA TYR A 26 3.59 -6.55 -3.92
C TYR A 26 4.70 -7.60 -3.97
N GLY A 27 5.49 -7.74 -2.89
CA GLY A 27 6.56 -8.74 -2.83
C GLY A 27 6.05 -10.17 -2.99
N ILE A 28 4.99 -10.54 -2.27
CA ILE A 28 4.37 -11.87 -2.36
C ILE A 28 3.82 -12.13 -3.76
N GLY A 29 3.06 -11.19 -4.31
CA GLY A 29 2.49 -11.31 -5.65
C GLY A 29 3.56 -11.39 -6.73
N PHE A 30 4.60 -10.57 -6.64
CA PHE A 30 5.70 -10.58 -7.61
C PHE A 30 6.46 -11.92 -7.58
N LEU A 31 6.83 -12.41 -6.40
CA LEU A 31 7.51 -13.71 -6.27
C LEU A 31 6.60 -14.87 -6.71
N GLY A 32 5.31 -14.79 -6.40
CA GLY A 32 4.33 -15.82 -6.74
C GLY A 32 4.12 -16.02 -8.24
N LEU A 33 4.33 -14.99 -9.07
CA LEU A 33 4.20 -15.07 -10.54
C LEU A 33 5.19 -16.01 -11.22
N PHE A 34 6.30 -16.32 -10.55
CA PHE A 34 7.35 -17.19 -11.09
C PHE A 34 7.20 -18.66 -10.63
N ASN A 35 6.06 -19.00 -10.03
CA ASN A 35 5.77 -20.36 -9.61
C ASN A 35 5.37 -21.22 -10.83
N SER A 36 5.66 -22.53 -10.79
CA SER A 36 5.23 -23.46 -11.85
C SER A 36 3.71 -23.73 -11.85
N SER A 37 3.02 -23.47 -10.74
CA SER A 37 1.58 -23.65 -10.62
C SER A 37 0.79 -22.48 -11.20
N ILE A 38 -0.05 -22.78 -12.20
CA ILE A 38 -0.95 -21.80 -12.84
C ILE A 38 -1.90 -21.14 -11.82
N ILE A 39 -2.33 -21.89 -10.80
CA ILE A 39 -3.23 -21.38 -9.75
C ILE A 39 -2.50 -20.37 -8.88
N ILE A 40 -1.26 -20.66 -8.51
CA ILE A 40 -0.43 -19.73 -7.72
C ILE A 40 -0.16 -18.48 -8.56
N ASN A 41 0.15 -18.61 -9.84
CA ASN A 41 0.34 -17.45 -10.72
C ASN A 41 -0.91 -16.58 -10.85
N ALA A 42 -2.10 -17.19 -10.96
CA ALA A 42 -3.36 -16.45 -11.02
C ALA A 42 -3.64 -15.67 -9.71
N LEU A 43 -3.48 -16.33 -8.56
CA LEU A 43 -3.62 -15.67 -7.25
C LEU A 43 -2.56 -14.58 -7.04
N ALA A 44 -1.33 -14.83 -7.48
CA ALA A 44 -0.21 -13.91 -7.43
C ALA A 44 -0.46 -12.66 -8.29
N ALA A 45 -1.03 -12.83 -9.49
CA ALA A 45 -1.44 -11.71 -10.34
C ALA A 45 -2.52 -10.85 -9.68
N LEU A 46 -3.53 -11.48 -9.06
CA LEU A 46 -4.60 -10.77 -8.37
C LEU A 46 -4.08 -9.98 -7.16
N ILE A 47 -3.26 -10.60 -6.30
CA ILE A 47 -2.72 -9.91 -5.12
C ILE A 47 -1.74 -8.81 -5.51
N LEU A 48 -0.93 -9.03 -6.56
CA LEU A 48 -0.02 -8.01 -7.09
C LEU A 48 -0.79 -6.81 -7.65
N GLY A 49 -1.82 -7.06 -8.46
CA GLY A 49 -2.67 -6.00 -9.01
C GLY A 49 -3.36 -5.20 -7.89
N HIS A 50 -3.87 -5.88 -6.87
CA HIS A 50 -4.49 -5.21 -5.72
C HIS A 50 -3.48 -4.36 -4.95
N ALA A 51 -2.26 -4.85 -4.71
CA ALA A 51 -1.19 -4.10 -4.07
C ALA A 51 -0.84 -2.81 -4.84
N MET A 52 -0.78 -2.90 -6.17
CA MET A 52 -0.51 -1.74 -7.04
C MET A 52 -1.62 -0.69 -6.99
N ILE A 53 -2.89 -1.10 -6.96
CA ILE A 53 -4.04 -0.19 -6.83
C ILE A 53 -3.98 0.55 -5.49
N VAL A 54 -3.73 -0.16 -4.39
CA VAL A 54 -3.61 0.44 -3.05
C VAL A 54 -2.43 1.42 -3.00
N ALA A 55 -1.29 1.06 -3.58
CA ALA A 55 -0.13 1.94 -3.67
C ALA A 55 -0.46 3.23 -4.46
N ALA A 56 -1.15 3.11 -5.60
CA ALA A 56 -1.58 4.26 -6.38
C ALA A 56 -2.56 5.16 -5.62
N TYR A 57 -3.50 4.56 -4.88
CA TYR A 57 -4.43 5.30 -4.03
C TYR A 57 -3.70 6.08 -2.92
N LEU A 58 -2.73 5.46 -2.24
CA LEU A 58 -1.92 6.15 -1.23
C LEU A 58 -1.16 7.35 -1.80
N VAL A 59 -0.60 7.23 -3.00
CA VAL A 59 0.08 8.34 -3.69
C VAL A 59 -0.92 9.44 -4.08
N HIS A 60 -2.12 9.08 -4.54
CA HIS A 60 -3.20 10.01 -4.85
C HIS A 60 -3.62 10.82 -3.62
N GLU A 61 -3.92 10.14 -2.50
CA GLU A 61 -4.30 10.78 -1.24
C GLU A 61 -3.18 11.65 -0.65
N CYS A 62 -1.93 11.20 -0.80
CA CYS A 62 -0.75 12.00 -0.43
C CYS A 62 -0.68 13.30 -1.25
N SER A 63 -0.96 13.23 -2.55
CA SER A 63 -0.94 14.38 -3.47
C SER A 63 -2.06 15.38 -3.15
N HIS A 64 -3.19 14.91 -2.62
CA HIS A 64 -4.27 15.77 -2.13
C HIS A 64 -4.01 16.36 -0.72
N ASN A 65 -2.82 16.15 -0.13
CA ASN A 65 -2.48 16.57 1.24
C ASN A 65 -3.50 16.07 2.29
N LEU A 66 -4.04 14.88 2.07
CA LEU A 66 -4.95 14.23 3.02
C LEU A 66 -4.17 13.40 4.05
N VAL A 67 -2.95 12.99 3.71
CA VAL A 67 -2.07 12.20 4.59
C VAL A 67 -1.27 13.09 5.56
N PHE A 68 -0.65 14.16 5.05
CA PHE A 68 0.22 15.04 5.83
C PHE A 68 -0.43 16.39 6.13
N LYS A 69 -0.09 16.95 7.29
CA LYS A 69 -0.50 18.30 7.64
C LYS A 69 0.28 19.29 6.76
N LYS A 70 -0.43 20.23 6.14
CA LYS A 70 0.21 21.29 5.34
C LYS A 70 1.02 22.18 6.30
N ILE A 71 2.32 22.30 6.02
CA ILE A 71 3.26 23.20 6.71
C ILE A 71 2.91 24.65 6.36
#